data_AF-A0A818H3L7-F1
#
_entry.id   AF-A0A818H3L7-F1
#
_cell.length_a   1.000
_cell.length_b   1.000
_cell.length_c   1.000
_cell.angle_alpha   90.00
_cell.angle_beta   90.00
_cell.angle_gamma   90.00
#
_symmetry.space_group_name_H-M   'P 1'
#
loop_
_entity.id
_entity.type
_entity.pdbx_description
1 polymer ?
#
loop_
_entity_poly.entity_id
_entity_poly.type
_entity_poly.pdbx_seq_one_letter_code
_entity_poly.pdbx_strand_id
1 'polypeptide(L)'
;MTLLITIYGIYGNIYPSISMDDYYCQLRSYINYVFICSFYYSCSLQATFRLFRVVFPKQKVLQSNYAFIIAIIIQWIIPILYILAYLLRHDFEYHPEINSCWLSFKSIRALSIAMAFVYGSPLIIMGLVYVLIIRYIRRTAQTQQIRENANKRDLLIVKRIILLVLIALGIGTPTAFLLIIYMISHELTSLAYHVQGLSLTAGLVVESIALAVITPQVRKIFKFNNQRITPATGGAFAVQVLRVDGAMRH
;
A
#
# COMPACT_ATOMS: atom_id res chain seq x y z
N MET A 1 -0.22 -13.10 1.18
CA MET A 1 -0.23 -14.02 0.02
C MET A 1 1.18 -14.18 -0.55
N THR A 2 1.90 -13.10 -0.89
CA THR A 2 3.28 -13.14 -1.41
C THR A 2 4.23 -13.95 -0.55
N LEU A 3 4.19 -13.76 0.79
CA LEU A 3 4.98 -14.54 1.73
C LEU A 3 4.72 -16.05 1.63
N LEU A 4 3.46 -16.46 1.43
CA LEU A 4 3.11 -17.87 1.29
C LEU A 4 3.73 -18.45 0.02
N ILE A 5 3.67 -17.72 -1.10
CA ILE A 5 4.32 -18.15 -2.35
C ILE A 5 5.83 -18.30 -2.15
N THR A 6 6.48 -17.35 -1.46
CA THR A 6 7.91 -17.44 -1.15
C THR A 6 8.23 -18.65 -0.27
N ILE A 7 7.43 -18.92 0.76
CA ILE A 7 7.60 -20.09 1.64
C ILE A 7 7.41 -21.40 0.84
N TYR A 8 6.37 -21.48 0.00
CA TYR A 8 6.13 -22.65 -0.87
C TYR A 8 7.26 -22.88 -1.87
N GLY A 9 7.82 -21.82 -2.45
CA GLY A 9 8.98 -21.93 -3.35
C GLY A 9 10.23 -22.43 -2.64
N ILE A 10 10.52 -21.91 -1.43
CA ILE A 10 11.64 -22.40 -0.61
C ILE A 10 11.43 -23.86 -0.23
N TYR A 11 10.20 -24.24 0.17
CA TYR A 11 9.86 -25.61 0.52
C TYR A 11 10.05 -26.56 -0.67
N GLY A 12 9.59 -26.19 -1.87
CA GLY A 12 9.80 -26.98 -3.08
C GLY A 12 11.28 -27.15 -3.43
N ASN A 13 12.13 -26.14 -3.15
CA ASN A 13 13.58 -26.24 -3.37
C ASN A 13 14.25 -27.24 -2.41
N ILE A 14 13.73 -27.38 -1.19
CA ILE A 14 14.21 -28.37 -0.21
C ILE A 14 13.75 -29.80 -0.59
N TYR A 15 12.57 -29.93 -1.22
CA TYR A 15 11.98 -31.21 -1.61
C TYR A 15 11.70 -31.27 -3.12
N PRO A 16 12.74 -31.41 -3.96
CA PRO A 16 12.62 -31.34 -5.42
C PRO A 16 11.85 -32.51 -6.05
N SER A 17 11.53 -33.55 -5.29
CA SER A 17 10.71 -34.69 -5.76
C SER A 17 9.23 -34.36 -5.93
N ILE A 18 8.77 -33.18 -5.47
CA ILE A 18 7.38 -32.75 -5.55
C ILE A 18 7.27 -31.64 -6.62
N SER A 19 6.92 -32.02 -7.85
CA SER A 19 6.59 -31.05 -8.89
C SER A 19 5.26 -30.37 -8.55
N MET A 20 5.27 -29.03 -8.49
CA MET A 20 4.08 -28.22 -8.23
C MET A 20 3.52 -27.61 -9.53
N ASP A 21 3.76 -28.26 -10.67
CA ASP A 21 3.35 -27.81 -12.01
C ASP A 21 1.87 -28.15 -12.27
N ASP A 22 1.00 -27.49 -11.52
CA ASP A 22 -0.45 -27.69 -11.58
C ASP A 22 -1.19 -26.39 -11.86
N TYR A 23 -2.44 -26.50 -12.32
CA TYR A 23 -3.36 -25.36 -12.41
C TYR A 23 -3.47 -24.56 -11.10
N TYR A 24 -3.33 -25.23 -9.96
CA TYR A 24 -3.31 -24.59 -8.64
C TYR A 24 -2.14 -23.60 -8.47
N CYS A 25 -1.01 -23.85 -9.11
CA CYS A 25 0.15 -22.97 -9.09
C CYS A 25 -0.15 -21.66 -9.82
N GLN A 26 -0.72 -21.74 -11.03
CA GLN A 26 -1.17 -20.57 -11.79
C GLN A 26 -2.26 -19.80 -11.03
N LEU A 27 -3.22 -20.49 -10.41
CA LEU A 27 -4.28 -19.86 -9.61
C LEU A 27 -3.72 -19.10 -8.39
N ARG A 28 -2.72 -19.65 -7.69
CA ARG A 28 -2.05 -18.97 -6.57
C ARG A 28 -1.37 -17.69 -7.03
N SER A 29 -0.71 -17.73 -8.18
CA SER A 29 -0.05 -16.56 -8.77
C SER A 29 -1.06 -15.52 -9.22
N TYR A 30 -2.14 -15.93 -9.88
CA TYR A 30 -3.29 -15.07 -10.20
C TYR A 30 -3.80 -14.33 -8.97
N ILE A 31 -4.13 -15.05 -7.88
CA ILE A 31 -4.63 -14.45 -6.63
C ILE A 31 -3.60 -13.44 -6.09
N ASN A 32 -2.32 -13.81 -6.07
CA ASN A 32 -1.27 -12.93 -5.56
C ASN A 32 -1.14 -11.62 -6.37
N TYR A 33 -1.17 -11.70 -7.70
CA TYR A 33 -1.10 -10.52 -8.56
C TYR A 33 -2.36 -9.65 -8.46
N VAL A 34 -3.55 -10.25 -8.28
CA VAL A 34 -4.78 -9.50 -7.97
C VAL A 34 -4.59 -8.70 -6.67
N PHE A 35 -4.08 -9.32 -5.60
CA PHE A 35 -3.83 -8.63 -4.34
C PHE A 35 -2.79 -7.51 -4.46
N ILE A 36 -1.67 -7.75 -5.15
CA ILE A 36 -0.63 -6.75 -5.37
C ILE A 36 -1.19 -5.55 -6.16
N CYS A 37 -1.93 -5.82 -7.24
CA CYS A 37 -2.54 -4.77 -8.04
C CYS A 37 -3.59 -4.00 -7.23
N SER A 38 -4.51 -4.69 -6.56
CA SER A 38 -5.51 -4.08 -5.67
C SER A 38 -4.88 -3.21 -4.58
N PHE A 39 -3.74 -3.62 -4.05
CA PHE A 39 -3.01 -2.85 -3.07
C PHE A 39 -2.53 -1.50 -3.62
N TYR A 40 -1.85 -1.47 -4.77
CA TYR A 40 -1.41 -0.21 -5.39
C TYR A 40 -2.57 0.72 -5.75
N TYR A 41 -3.67 0.17 -6.28
CA TYR A 41 -4.86 0.97 -6.56
C TYR A 41 -5.54 1.46 -5.29
N SER A 42 -5.50 0.70 -4.19
CA SER A 42 -5.99 1.17 -2.88
C SER A 42 -5.21 2.39 -2.38
N CYS A 43 -3.88 2.40 -2.54
CA CYS A 43 -3.04 3.55 -2.20
C CYS A 43 -3.36 4.77 -3.06
N SER A 44 -3.59 4.55 -4.36
CA SER A 44 -4.04 5.59 -5.29
C SER A 44 -5.41 6.15 -4.93
N LEU A 45 -6.36 5.28 -4.59
CA LEU A 45 -7.70 5.67 -4.17
C LEU A 45 -7.67 6.49 -2.88
N GLN A 46 -6.84 6.11 -1.91
CA GLN A 46 -6.62 6.88 -0.68
C GLN A 46 -6.04 8.28 -0.97
N ALA A 47 -5.10 8.39 -1.92
CA ALA A 47 -4.56 9.68 -2.34
C ALA A 47 -5.66 10.55 -2.99
N THR A 48 -6.42 9.99 -3.92
CA THR A 48 -7.52 10.69 -4.61
C THR A 48 -8.60 11.15 -3.64
N PHE A 49 -8.96 10.35 -2.64
CA PHE A 49 -9.91 10.78 -1.63
C PHE A 49 -9.40 11.98 -0.81
N ARG A 50 -8.09 12.02 -0.51
CA ARG A 50 -7.47 13.18 0.13
C ARG A 50 -7.50 14.42 -0.78
N LEU A 51 -7.29 14.25 -2.09
CA LEU A 51 -7.44 15.33 -3.07
C LEU A 51 -8.84 15.94 -3.00
N PHE A 52 -9.88 15.11 -3.04
CA PHE A 52 -11.27 15.60 -3.01
C PHE A 52 -11.58 16.41 -1.74
N ARG A 53 -11.07 15.99 -0.58
CA ARG A 53 -11.29 16.73 0.67
C ARG A 53 -10.50 18.04 0.77
N VAL A 54 -9.28 18.08 0.24
CA VAL A 54 -8.42 19.28 0.33
C VAL A 54 -8.75 20.30 -0.76
N VAL A 55 -8.85 19.87 -2.01
CA VAL A 55 -8.97 20.73 -3.19
C VAL A 55 -10.42 21.05 -3.53
N PHE A 56 -11.34 20.11 -3.30
CA PHE A 56 -12.75 20.26 -3.65
C PHE A 56 -13.68 20.23 -2.42
N PRO A 57 -13.47 21.08 -1.41
CA PRO A 57 -14.23 21.03 -0.16
C PRO A 57 -15.74 21.27 -0.37
N LYS A 58 -16.14 21.97 -1.44
CA LYS A 58 -17.54 22.29 -1.76
C LYS A 58 -18.32 21.13 -2.37
N GLN A 59 -17.65 20.14 -2.97
CA GLN A 59 -18.33 19.03 -3.67
C GLN A 59 -18.59 17.86 -2.70
N LYS A 60 -19.70 17.95 -1.94
CA LYS A 60 -20.06 16.95 -0.92
C LYS A 60 -20.30 15.55 -1.50
N VAL A 61 -20.76 15.43 -2.75
CA VAL A 61 -21.03 14.14 -3.40
C VAL A 61 -19.76 13.28 -3.51
N LEU A 62 -18.65 13.86 -3.97
CA LEU A 62 -17.36 13.17 -4.11
C LEU A 62 -16.73 12.77 -2.77
N GLN A 63 -17.11 13.46 -1.69
CA GLN A 63 -16.65 13.17 -0.34
C GLN A 63 -17.57 12.23 0.43
N SER A 64 -18.70 11.83 -0.18
CA SER A 64 -19.66 10.95 0.46
C SER A 64 -19.08 9.55 0.66
N ASN A 65 -19.48 8.89 1.76
CA ASN A 65 -19.09 7.51 2.02
C ASN A 65 -19.57 6.57 0.90
N TYR A 66 -20.73 6.86 0.30
CA TYR A 66 -21.28 6.07 -0.81
C TYR A 66 -20.38 6.09 -2.05
N ALA A 67 -19.90 7.28 -2.46
CA ALA A 67 -18.96 7.40 -3.56
C ALA A 67 -17.65 6.64 -3.28
N PHE A 68 -17.17 6.66 -2.04
CA PHE A 68 -15.97 5.93 -1.64
C PHE A 68 -16.16 4.41 -1.69
N ILE A 69 -17.31 3.90 -1.22
CA ILE A 69 -17.64 2.47 -1.29
C ILE A 69 -17.72 2.01 -2.75
N ILE A 70 -18.39 2.77 -3.63
CA ILE A 70 -18.43 2.46 -5.06
C ILE A 70 -17.02 2.40 -5.64
N ALA A 71 -16.17 3.38 -5.31
CA ALA A 71 -14.81 3.43 -5.82
C ALA A 71 -13.96 2.23 -5.35
N ILE A 72 -14.17 1.75 -4.11
CA ILE A 72 -13.53 0.51 -3.63
C ILE A 72 -13.99 -0.70 -4.44
N ILE A 73 -15.30 -0.84 -4.68
CA ILE A 73 -15.84 -1.97 -5.46
C ILE A 73 -15.25 -1.98 -6.88
N ILE A 74 -15.25 -0.82 -7.55
CA ILE A 74 -14.66 -0.66 -8.88
C ILE A 74 -13.16 -0.98 -8.85
N GLN A 75 -12.45 -0.50 -7.83
CA GLN A 75 -11.02 -0.74 -7.65
C GLN A 75 -10.68 -2.23 -7.49
N TRP A 76 -11.57 -3.06 -6.96
CA TRP A 76 -11.35 -4.52 -6.88
C TRP A 76 -11.70 -5.23 -8.19
N ILE A 77 -12.76 -4.81 -8.87
CA ILE A 77 -13.19 -5.39 -10.15
C ILE A 77 -12.08 -5.22 -11.21
N ILE A 78 -11.44 -4.04 -11.26
CA ILE A 78 -10.40 -3.75 -12.27
C ILE A 78 -9.23 -4.76 -12.22
N PRO A 79 -8.52 -4.96 -11.10
CA PRO A 79 -7.47 -5.98 -10.96
C PRO A 79 -7.95 -7.40 -11.23
N ILE A 80 -9.14 -7.78 -10.76
CA ILE A 80 -9.68 -9.13 -10.98
C ILE A 80 -9.81 -9.40 -12.48
N LEU A 81 -10.51 -8.53 -13.22
CA LEU A 81 -10.70 -8.68 -14.66
C LEU A 81 -9.38 -8.60 -15.43
N TYR A 82 -8.53 -7.66 -15.02
CA TYR A 82 -7.26 -7.42 -15.69
C TYR A 82 -6.29 -8.60 -15.55
N ILE A 83 -6.09 -9.11 -14.33
CA ILE A 83 -5.20 -10.26 -14.09
C ILE A 83 -5.83 -11.57 -14.59
N LEU A 84 -7.16 -11.64 -14.70
CA LEU A 84 -7.84 -12.79 -15.31
C LEU A 84 -7.44 -12.97 -16.78
N ALA A 85 -7.23 -11.87 -17.51
CA ALA A 85 -6.75 -11.94 -18.89
C ALA A 85 -5.38 -12.60 -19.02
N TYR A 86 -4.50 -12.47 -18.02
CA TYR A 86 -3.20 -13.15 -17.97
C TYR A 86 -3.35 -14.63 -17.70
N LEU A 87 -4.26 -15.00 -16.80
CA LEU A 87 -4.57 -16.40 -16.50
C LEU A 87 -5.14 -17.12 -17.74
N LEU A 88 -6.08 -16.49 -18.45
CA LEU A 88 -6.68 -17.04 -19.66
C LEU A 88 -5.71 -17.14 -20.85
N ARG A 89 -4.62 -16.35 -20.83
CA ARG A 89 -3.56 -16.38 -21.85
C ARG A 89 -2.39 -17.29 -21.49
N HIS A 90 -2.44 -17.96 -20.34
CA HIS A 90 -1.35 -18.77 -19.81
C HIS A 90 -0.02 -18.01 -19.69
N ASP A 91 -0.07 -16.70 -19.38
CA ASP A 91 1.15 -15.90 -19.16
C ASP A 91 1.83 -16.22 -17.80
N PHE A 92 1.15 -16.98 -16.93
CA PHE A 92 1.72 -17.55 -15.70
C PHE A 92 2.38 -18.90 -15.99
N GLU A 93 3.71 -18.91 -16.01
CA GLU A 93 4.50 -20.11 -16.31
C GLU A 93 5.10 -20.67 -15.02
N TYR A 94 5.17 -22.01 -14.94
CA TYR A 94 5.89 -22.69 -13.87
C TYR A 94 7.40 -22.56 -14.09
N HIS A 95 8.11 -22.07 -13.07
CA HIS A 95 9.56 -21.96 -13.10
C HIS A 95 10.16 -23.06 -12.21
N PRO A 96 10.85 -24.06 -12.80
CA PRO A 96 11.39 -25.19 -12.04
C PRO A 96 12.50 -24.76 -11.07
N GLU A 97 13.24 -23.70 -11.39
CA GLU A 97 14.34 -23.19 -10.54
C GLU A 97 13.87 -22.64 -9.19
N ILE A 98 12.60 -22.27 -9.07
CA ILE A 98 12.00 -21.67 -7.87
C ILE A 98 10.76 -22.43 -7.39
N ASN A 99 10.45 -23.56 -8.04
CA ASN A 99 9.29 -24.42 -7.76
C ASN A 99 7.97 -23.65 -7.60
N SER A 100 7.76 -22.63 -8.44
CA SER A 100 6.62 -21.72 -8.30
C SER A 100 6.25 -21.07 -9.63
N CYS A 101 4.99 -20.67 -9.76
CA CYS A 101 4.50 -20.00 -10.96
C CYS A 101 4.65 -18.51 -10.82
N TRP A 102 5.19 -17.86 -11.84
CA TRP A 102 5.33 -16.41 -11.89
C TRP A 102 4.93 -15.90 -13.26
N LEU A 103 4.76 -14.59 -13.37
CA LEU A 103 4.56 -13.99 -14.68
C LEU A 103 5.86 -14.15 -15.48
N SER A 104 5.79 -14.80 -16.64
CA SER A 104 6.98 -15.11 -17.43
C SER A 104 7.65 -13.84 -17.94
N PHE A 105 8.94 -13.67 -17.62
CA PHE A 105 9.76 -12.56 -18.13
C PHE A 105 9.97 -12.63 -19.66
N LYS A 106 9.80 -13.82 -20.25
CA LYS A 106 9.92 -14.03 -21.71
C LYS A 106 8.85 -13.28 -22.49
N SER A 107 7.66 -13.11 -21.89
CA SER A 107 6.56 -12.38 -22.51
C SER A 107 6.72 -10.87 -22.25
N ILE A 108 7.61 -10.22 -23.01
CA ILE A 108 7.84 -8.76 -22.94
C ILE A 108 6.52 -7.98 -22.99
N ARG A 109 5.57 -8.46 -23.79
CA ARG A 109 4.21 -7.90 -23.86
C ARG A 109 3.51 -7.94 -22.50
N ALA A 110 3.39 -9.13 -21.90
CA ALA A 110 2.71 -9.31 -20.61
C ALA A 110 3.37 -8.48 -19.51
N LEU A 111 4.70 -8.47 -19.49
CA LEU A 111 5.53 -7.75 -18.53
C LEU A 111 5.41 -6.24 -18.68
N SER A 112 5.45 -5.71 -19.91
CA SER A 112 5.31 -4.27 -20.19
C SER A 112 3.94 -3.75 -19.80
N ILE A 113 2.88 -4.51 -20.12
CA ILE A 113 1.51 -4.16 -19.75
C ILE A 113 1.36 -4.23 -18.22
N ALA A 114 1.93 -5.25 -17.57
CA ALA A 114 1.91 -5.36 -16.11
C ALA A 114 2.63 -4.17 -15.45
N MET A 115 3.82 -3.79 -15.92
CA MET A 115 4.54 -2.62 -15.41
C MET A 115 3.77 -1.33 -15.63
N ALA A 116 3.10 -1.15 -16.77
CA ALA A 116 2.31 0.04 -17.04
C ALA A 116 1.06 0.14 -16.17
N PHE A 117 0.30 -0.95 -15.99
CA PHE A 117 -1.03 -0.90 -15.36
C PHE A 117 -1.05 -1.34 -13.88
N VAL A 118 -0.15 -2.22 -13.45
CA VAL A 118 -0.07 -2.66 -12.05
C VAL A 118 0.77 -1.67 -11.24
N TYR A 119 1.81 -1.09 -11.85
CA TYR A 119 2.77 -0.22 -11.17
C TYR A 119 2.73 1.23 -11.67
N GLY A 120 2.78 1.45 -12.98
CA GLY A 120 2.88 2.78 -13.59
C GLY A 120 1.65 3.65 -13.34
N SER A 121 0.45 3.16 -13.69
CA SER A 121 -0.79 3.92 -13.56
C SER A 121 -1.10 4.35 -12.12
N PRO A 122 -1.02 3.50 -11.07
CA PRO A 122 -1.24 3.96 -9.70
C PRO A 122 -0.21 5.00 -9.26
N LEU A 123 1.06 4.85 -9.64
CA LEU A 123 2.09 5.85 -9.34
C LEU A 123 1.83 7.19 -10.03
N ILE A 124 1.43 7.17 -11.30
CA ILE A 124 1.09 8.39 -12.05
C ILE A 124 -0.12 9.07 -11.39
N ILE A 125 -1.16 8.32 -11.04
CA ILE A 125 -2.34 8.86 -10.34
C ILE A 125 -1.92 9.51 -9.01
N MET A 126 -1.13 8.83 -8.18
CA MET A 126 -0.65 9.37 -6.91
C MET A 126 0.22 10.61 -7.10
N GLY A 127 1.11 10.61 -8.11
CA GLY A 127 1.96 11.75 -8.45
C GLY A 127 1.15 12.97 -8.90
N LEU A 128 0.16 12.77 -9.78
CA LEU A 128 -0.73 13.85 -10.24
C LEU A 128 -1.56 14.41 -9.08
N VAL A 129 -2.15 13.54 -8.26
CA VAL A 129 -2.86 13.94 -7.04
C VAL A 129 -1.97 14.81 -6.15
N TYR A 130 -0.74 14.38 -5.93
CA TYR A 130 0.22 15.11 -5.10
C TYR A 130 0.54 16.50 -5.67
N VAL A 131 0.83 16.60 -6.97
CA VAL A 131 1.09 17.87 -7.65
C VAL A 131 -0.11 18.81 -7.53
N LEU A 132 -1.34 18.29 -7.70
CA LEU A 132 -2.57 19.09 -7.58
C LEU A 132 -2.78 19.60 -6.14
N ILE A 133 -2.59 18.75 -5.13
CA ILE A 133 -2.69 19.14 -3.71
C ILE A 133 -1.68 20.25 -3.40
N ILE A 134 -0.42 20.11 -3.84
CA ILE A 134 0.61 21.12 -3.58
C ILE A 134 0.30 22.43 -4.29
N ARG A 135 -0.10 22.39 -5.56
CA ARG A 135 -0.48 23.60 -6.31
C ARG A 135 -1.61 24.34 -5.60
N TYR A 136 -2.61 23.61 -5.12
CA TYR A 136 -3.72 24.19 -4.36
C TYR A 136 -3.25 24.81 -3.03
N ILE A 137 -2.48 24.07 -2.23
CA ILE A 137 -1.97 24.57 -0.94
C ILE A 137 -1.10 25.81 -1.15
N ARG A 138 -0.18 25.81 -2.12
CA ARG A 138 0.68 26.98 -2.41
C ARG A 138 -0.14 28.20 -2.82
N ARG A 139 -1.15 28.01 -3.67
CA ARG A 139 -2.03 29.11 -4.11
C ARG A 139 -2.86 29.68 -2.96
N THR A 140 -3.37 28.82 -2.06
CA THR A 140 -4.18 29.26 -0.92
C THR A 140 -3.35 29.80 0.24
N ALA A 141 -2.10 29.34 0.41
CA ALA A 141 -1.19 29.82 1.45
C ALA A 141 -0.84 31.31 1.30
N GLN A 142 -0.85 31.83 0.06
CA GLN A 142 -0.64 33.26 -0.20
C GLN A 142 -1.80 34.15 0.28
N THR A 143 -2.99 33.59 0.56
CA THR A 143 -4.21 34.37 0.83
C THR A 143 -4.57 34.51 2.32
N GLN A 144 -4.01 33.72 3.25
CA GLN A 144 -4.43 33.79 4.67
C GLN A 144 -3.34 33.52 5.71
N GLN A 145 -3.01 34.57 6.46
CA GLN A 145 -2.14 34.63 7.65
C GLN A 145 -2.76 33.96 8.90
N ILE A 146 -4.06 33.58 8.86
CA ILE A 146 -4.84 33.02 9.99
C ILE A 146 -4.72 31.48 10.11
N ARG A 147 -3.95 30.81 9.24
CA ARG A 147 -4.07 29.35 9.00
C ARG A 147 -2.93 28.47 9.53
N GLU A 148 -2.11 28.91 10.48
CA GLU A 148 -0.99 28.10 11.00
C GLU A 148 -1.40 26.68 11.46
N ASN A 149 -2.57 26.54 12.10
CA ASN A 149 -3.07 25.23 12.54
C ASN A 149 -3.66 24.37 11.40
N ALA A 150 -4.23 24.98 10.37
CA ALA A 150 -4.65 24.25 9.17
C ALA A 150 -3.42 23.77 8.37
N ASN A 151 -2.38 24.60 8.28
CA ASN A 151 -1.12 24.26 7.64
C ASN A 151 -0.45 23.06 8.30
N LYS A 152 -0.47 22.95 9.64
CA LYS A 152 0.05 21.76 10.36
C LYS A 152 -0.71 20.48 10.00
N ARG A 153 -2.04 20.55 9.92
CA ARG A 153 -2.88 19.39 9.55
C ARG A 153 -2.68 18.98 8.10
N ASP A 154 -2.61 19.96 7.19
CA ASP A 154 -2.47 19.72 5.76
C ASP A 154 -1.05 19.21 5.43
N LEU A 155 -0.01 19.74 6.10
CA LEU A 155 1.36 19.23 6.01
C LEU A 155 1.45 17.77 6.47
N LEU A 156 0.77 17.41 7.56
CA LEU A 156 0.71 16.02 8.01
C LEU A 156 0.10 15.12 6.93
N ILE A 157 -1.01 15.53 6.31
CA ILE A 157 -1.68 14.78 5.23
C ILE A 157 -0.73 14.58 4.05
N VAL A 158 -0.04 15.65 3.62
CA VAL A 158 0.93 15.61 2.51
C VAL A 158 2.10 14.67 2.84
N LYS A 159 2.67 14.74 4.04
CA LYS A 159 3.76 13.84 4.48
C LYS A 159 3.35 12.37 4.38
N ARG A 160 2.09 12.02 4.69
CA ARG A 160 1.59 10.64 4.53
C ARG A 160 1.57 10.20 3.07
N ILE A 161 1.14 11.07 2.16
CA ILE A 161 1.07 10.75 0.72
C ILE A 161 2.50 10.56 0.18
N ILE A 162 3.42 11.46 0.52
CA ILE A 162 4.83 11.35 0.09
C ILE A 162 5.41 10.02 0.57
N LEU A 163 5.20 9.66 1.84
CA LEU A 163 5.76 8.42 2.34
C LEU A 163 5.17 7.19 1.62
N LEU A 164 3.85 7.16 1.36
CA LEU A 164 3.24 6.07 0.59
C LEU A 164 3.82 5.97 -0.82
N VAL A 165 4.02 7.11 -1.50
CA VAL A 165 4.63 7.14 -2.83
C VAL A 165 6.07 6.65 -2.78
N LEU A 166 6.88 7.08 -1.80
CA LEU A 166 8.27 6.66 -1.67
C LEU A 166 8.39 5.16 -1.37
N ILE A 167 7.52 4.63 -0.51
CA ILE A 167 7.49 3.20 -0.21
C ILE A 167 7.08 2.44 -1.48
N ALA A 168 5.98 2.81 -2.13
CA ALA A 168 5.51 2.18 -3.36
C ALA A 168 6.59 2.18 -4.46
N LEU A 169 7.32 3.28 -4.65
CA LEU A 169 8.45 3.35 -5.58
C LEU A 169 9.57 2.36 -5.21
N GLY A 170 9.89 2.26 -3.91
CA GLY A 170 10.87 1.31 -3.40
C GLY A 170 10.50 -0.14 -3.67
N ILE A 171 9.21 -0.50 -3.56
CA ILE A 171 8.72 -1.87 -3.81
C ILE A 171 8.92 -2.30 -5.26
N GLY A 172 8.63 -1.41 -6.23
CA GLY A 172 8.73 -1.75 -7.66
C GLY A 172 10.14 -1.62 -8.24
N THR A 173 11.05 -0.90 -7.57
CA THR A 173 12.41 -0.66 -8.07
C THR A 173 13.19 -1.95 -8.37
N PRO A 174 13.23 -2.97 -7.48
CA PRO A 174 13.90 -4.23 -7.78
C PRO A 174 13.33 -4.94 -9.02
N THR A 175 12.00 -4.93 -9.19
CA THR A 175 11.36 -5.53 -10.37
C THR A 175 11.75 -4.81 -11.65
N ALA A 176 11.73 -3.48 -11.64
CA ALA A 176 12.13 -2.67 -12.79
C ALA A 176 13.62 -2.88 -13.13
N PHE A 177 14.48 -2.95 -12.13
CA PHE A 177 15.91 -3.20 -12.30
C PHE A 177 16.19 -4.58 -12.90
N LEU A 178 15.54 -5.63 -12.39
CA LEU A 178 15.64 -6.99 -12.92
C LEU A 178 15.15 -7.09 -14.37
N LEU A 179 14.09 -6.36 -14.72
CA LEU A 179 13.59 -6.27 -16.08
C LEU A 179 14.63 -5.63 -17.02
N ILE A 180 15.26 -4.53 -16.60
CA ILE A 180 16.32 -3.89 -17.38
C ILE A 180 17.50 -4.84 -17.59
N ILE A 181 17.93 -5.57 -16.54
CA ILE A 181 18.97 -6.58 -16.65
C ILE A 181 18.55 -7.64 -17.68
N TYR A 182 17.36 -8.21 -17.55
CA TYR A 182 16.86 -9.23 -18.48
C TYR A 182 16.84 -8.76 -19.94
N MET A 183 16.46 -7.50 -20.18
CA MET A 183 16.45 -6.92 -21.53
C MET A 183 17.87 -6.77 -22.13
N ILE A 184 18.91 -6.69 -21.30
CA ILE A 184 20.30 -6.55 -21.72
C ILE A 184 20.99 -7.91 -21.84
N SER A 185 20.84 -8.77 -20.83
CA SER A 185 21.54 -10.06 -20.74
C SER A 185 20.82 -11.21 -21.43
N HIS A 186 19.51 -11.10 -21.68
CA HIS A 186 18.61 -12.20 -22.09
C HIS A 186 18.58 -13.41 -21.13
N GLU A 187 19.33 -13.36 -20.03
CA GLU A 187 19.38 -14.37 -18.99
C GLU A 187 18.90 -13.78 -17.66
N LEU A 188 18.10 -14.56 -16.93
CA LEU A 188 17.64 -14.20 -15.59
C LEU A 188 17.94 -15.37 -14.64
N THR A 189 18.69 -15.08 -13.59
CA THR A 189 19.06 -16.09 -12.58
C THR A 189 17.89 -16.38 -11.64
N SER A 190 17.74 -17.62 -11.18
CA SER A 190 16.79 -18.03 -10.11
C SER A 190 16.77 -17.04 -8.93
N LEU A 191 17.94 -16.54 -8.53
CA LEU A 191 18.10 -15.59 -7.43
C LEU A 191 17.29 -14.32 -7.63
N ALA A 192 17.12 -13.85 -8.86
CA ALA A 192 16.35 -12.66 -9.19
C ALA A 192 14.89 -12.78 -8.72
N TYR A 193 14.25 -13.92 -8.94
CA TYR A 193 12.87 -14.17 -8.53
C TYR A 193 12.73 -14.20 -7.01
N HIS A 194 13.70 -14.79 -6.29
CA HIS A 194 13.71 -14.77 -4.82
C HIS A 194 13.88 -13.36 -4.27
N VAL A 195 14.83 -12.59 -4.81
CA VAL A 195 15.05 -11.19 -4.41
C VAL A 195 13.80 -10.36 -4.67
N GLN A 196 13.14 -10.55 -5.81
CA GLN A 196 11.88 -9.88 -6.13
C GLN A 196 10.74 -10.26 -5.16
N GLY A 197 10.56 -11.55 -4.89
CA GLY A 197 9.53 -12.02 -3.95
C GLY A 197 9.75 -11.49 -2.54
N LEU A 198 11.01 -11.45 -2.08
CA LEU A 198 11.40 -10.89 -0.79
C LEU A 198 11.20 -9.37 -0.76
N SER A 199 11.60 -8.64 -1.80
CA SER A 199 11.43 -7.19 -1.86
C SER A 199 9.96 -6.79 -1.85
N LEU A 200 9.11 -7.50 -2.59
CA LEU A 200 7.66 -7.32 -2.57
C LEU A 200 7.10 -7.56 -1.16
N THR A 201 7.48 -8.66 -0.52
CA THR A 201 6.98 -9.02 0.81
C THR A 201 7.42 -8.02 1.88
N ALA A 202 8.71 -7.67 1.92
CA ALA A 202 9.25 -6.68 2.84
C ALA A 202 8.60 -5.31 2.62
N GLY A 203 8.42 -4.93 1.35
CA GLY A 203 7.71 -3.71 0.95
C GLY A 203 6.31 -3.61 1.54
N LEU A 204 5.48 -4.64 1.34
CA LEU A 204 4.10 -4.68 1.84
C LEU A 204 4.05 -4.60 3.38
N VAL A 205 5.00 -5.25 4.07
CA VAL A 205 5.09 -5.19 5.54
C VAL A 205 5.48 -3.78 6.00
N VAL A 206 6.51 -3.18 5.40
CA VAL A 206 6.95 -1.82 5.71
C VAL A 206 5.82 -0.82 5.48
N GLU A 207 5.08 -0.95 4.39
CA GLU A 207 3.95 -0.07 4.10
C GLU A 207 2.82 -0.22 5.11
N SER A 208 2.48 -1.46 5.49
CA SER A 208 1.46 -1.72 6.51
C SER A 208 1.83 -1.12 7.87
N ILE A 209 3.10 -1.26 8.27
CA ILE A 209 3.63 -0.65 9.50
C ILE A 209 3.62 0.88 9.39
N ALA A 210 4.07 1.43 8.27
CA ALA A 210 4.09 2.87 8.04
C ALA A 210 2.67 3.46 8.13
N LEU A 211 1.69 2.83 7.49
CA LEU A 211 0.28 3.21 7.57
C LEU A 211 -0.23 3.18 9.01
N ALA A 212 0.09 2.13 9.78
CA ALA A 212 -0.31 2.02 11.18
C ALA A 212 0.31 3.13 12.06
N VAL A 213 1.61 3.39 11.92
CA VAL A 213 2.34 4.39 12.71
C VAL A 213 1.88 5.83 12.40
N ILE A 214 1.58 6.09 11.13
CA ILE A 214 1.26 7.43 10.65
C ILE A 214 -0.21 7.79 10.90
N THR A 215 -1.09 6.78 10.97
CA THR A 215 -2.51 6.98 11.23
C THR A 215 -2.71 7.42 12.69
N PRO A 216 -3.25 8.62 12.93
CA PRO A 216 -3.25 9.23 14.24
C PRO A 216 -4.23 8.54 15.19
N GLN A 217 -5.28 7.91 14.65
CA GLN A 217 -6.23 7.10 15.41
C GLN A 217 -5.54 5.86 15.99
N VAL A 218 -4.77 5.15 15.18
CA VAL A 218 -3.98 3.99 15.60
C VAL A 218 -2.94 4.38 16.65
N ARG A 219 -2.21 5.49 16.41
CA ARG A 219 -1.25 6.02 17.39
C ARG A 219 -1.90 6.38 18.73
N LYS A 220 -3.14 6.88 18.74
CA LYS A 220 -3.88 7.16 19.97
C LYS A 220 -4.20 5.88 20.74
N ILE A 221 -4.63 4.82 20.05
CA ILE A 221 -4.92 3.51 20.67
C ILE A 221 -3.65 2.93 21.31
N PHE A 222 -2.52 2.93 20.60
CA PHE A 222 -1.25 2.45 21.15
C PHE A 222 -0.78 3.26 22.36
N LYS A 223 -0.95 4.59 22.35
CA LYS A 223 -0.62 5.42 23.52
C LYS A 223 -1.52 5.12 24.72
N PHE A 224 -2.82 4.94 24.50
CA PHE A 224 -3.77 4.62 25.57
C PHE A 224 -3.50 3.24 26.20
N ASN A 225 -3.05 2.28 25.38
CA ASN A 225 -2.68 0.96 25.88
C ASN A 225 -1.38 1.00 26.69
N ASN A 226 -0.38 1.77 26.25
CA ASN A 226 0.89 1.91 26.98
C ASN A 226 0.73 2.62 28.34
N GLN A 227 -0.27 3.50 28.47
CA GLN A 227 -0.64 4.13 29.75
C GLN A 227 -1.36 3.17 30.73
N ARG A 228 -1.96 2.09 30.24
CA ARG A 228 -2.57 1.04 31.09
C ARG A 228 -1.58 -0.05 31.51
N ILE A 229 -0.48 -0.23 30.78
CA ILE A 229 0.51 -1.31 31.00
C ILE A 229 1.65 -0.86 31.92
N THR A 230 1.77 0.42 32.27
CA THR A 230 2.53 0.81 33.47
C THR A 230 1.71 0.44 34.72
N PRO A 231 2.03 -0.65 35.45
CA PRO A 231 1.49 -0.80 36.80
C PRO A 231 1.92 0.42 37.60
N ALA A 232 1.01 0.92 38.43
CA ALA A 232 1.33 1.88 39.47
C ALA A 232 2.28 1.23 40.49
N THR A 233 3.55 1.08 40.12
CA THR A 233 4.61 0.83 41.09
C THR A 233 5.05 2.18 41.64
N GLY A 234 4.50 2.52 42.81
CA GLY A 234 5.09 3.49 43.72
C GLY A 234 4.33 4.80 43.84
N GLY A 235 3.39 4.83 44.79
CA GLY A 235 3.23 5.95 45.73
C GLY A 235 2.75 7.29 45.16
N ALA A 236 1.45 7.52 45.23
CA ALA A 236 0.88 8.69 45.91
C ALA A 236 -0.64 8.63 45.78
N PHE A 237 -1.26 8.08 46.80
CA PHE A 237 -2.63 8.37 47.19
C PHE A 237 -2.66 9.87 47.56
N ALA A 238 -2.88 10.75 46.58
CA ALA A 238 -2.98 12.18 46.80
C ALA A 238 -4.25 12.70 46.11
N VAL A 239 -5.34 12.59 46.87
CA VAL A 239 -6.33 13.67 47.08
C VAL A 239 -6.68 14.50 45.82
N GLN A 240 -7.75 14.09 45.14
CA GLN A 240 -8.64 15.05 44.45
C GLN A 240 -10.07 14.51 44.33
N VAL A 241 -10.58 13.99 45.45
CA VAL A 241 -12.02 13.86 45.71
C VAL A 241 -12.27 14.70 46.94
N LEU A 242 -12.57 15.99 46.74
CA LEU A 242 -13.21 16.93 47.68
C LEU A 242 -13.02 18.36 47.15
N ARG A 243 -13.83 18.74 46.14
CA ARG A 243 -14.24 20.14 45.92
C ARG A 243 -15.52 20.19 45.10
N VAL A 244 -16.55 19.49 45.58
CA VAL A 244 -17.94 19.74 45.19
C VAL A 244 -18.71 19.86 46.50
N ASP A 245 -18.48 20.98 47.18
CA ASP A 245 -19.38 21.51 48.19
C ASP A 245 -19.07 23.01 48.35
N GLY A 246 -20.11 23.83 48.22
CA GLY A 246 -20.09 25.20 48.74
C GLY A 246 -19.79 26.33 47.74
N ALA A 247 -20.71 26.58 46.79
CA ALA A 247 -20.99 27.93 46.32
C ALA A 247 -22.44 28.06 45.81
N MET A 248 -23.40 27.91 46.74
CA MET A 248 -24.64 28.70 46.68
C MET A 248 -24.27 30.17 46.89
N ARG A 249 -24.79 31.09 46.07
CA ARG A 249 -25.53 32.29 46.53
C ARG A 249 -25.83 33.27 45.39
N HIS A 250 -27.12 33.62 45.35
CA HIS A 250 -27.82 34.74 44.72
C HIS A 250 -28.10 34.69 43.22
#